data_AF-A0A8R7VFN0-F1
#
_entry.id   AF-A0A8R7VFN0-F1
#
_cell.length_a   1.000
_cell.length_b   1.000
_cell.length_c   1.000
_cell.angle_alpha   90.00
_cell.angle_beta   90.00
_cell.angle_gamma   90.00
#
_symmetry.space_group_name_H-M   'P 1'
#
loop_
_entity.id
_entity.type
_entity.pdbx_description
1 polymer ?
#
loop_
_entity_poly.entity_id
_entity_poly.type
_entity_poly.pdbx_seq_one_letter_code
_entity_poly.pdbx_strand_id
1 'polypeptide(L)'
;MNEATNEYFEGPWFPDPSCGLRELTIHGGVVSKVPAWMASLIKLEKLYIPMDTIMEQDVEILGALPSLHHLCIEHDKDAKLELKAAMEKAMKEHPNRPTLVW
;
A
#
# COMPACT_ATOMS: atom_id res chain seq x y z
N MET A 1 2.54 -14.87 -14.65
CA MET A 1 3.35 -14.07 -13.72
C MET A 1 4.48 -13.46 -14.53
N ASN A 2 4.28 -12.25 -15.02
CA ASN A 2 5.22 -11.53 -15.87
C ASN A 2 6.06 -10.60 -14.98
N GLU A 3 7.35 -10.90 -14.85
CA GLU A 3 8.37 -10.10 -14.13
C GLU A 3 8.39 -8.60 -14.50
N ALA A 4 7.79 -8.23 -15.64
CA ALA A 4 7.76 -6.87 -16.16
C ALA A 4 6.97 -5.85 -15.32
N THR A 5 6.03 -6.25 -14.45
CA THR A 5 5.25 -5.28 -13.66
C THR A 5 6.00 -4.73 -12.44
N ASN A 6 6.95 -5.50 -11.88
CA ASN A 6 7.78 -5.05 -10.77
C ASN A 6 8.84 -4.03 -11.19
N GLU A 7 9.32 -4.10 -12.44
CA GLU A 7 10.38 -3.22 -12.95
C GLU A 7 9.94 -1.75 -13.04
N TYR A 8 8.65 -1.49 -13.26
CA TYR A 8 8.11 -0.12 -13.30
C TYR A 8 7.87 0.47 -11.90
N PHE A 9 7.63 -0.35 -10.88
CA PHE A 9 7.38 0.10 -9.51
C PHE A 9 8.66 0.34 -8.70
N GLU A 10 9.75 -0.33 -9.08
CA GLU A 10 11.11 -0.11 -8.56
C GLU A 10 11.93 0.87 -9.44
N GLY A 11 11.39 1.30 -10.59
CA GLY A 11 12.00 2.26 -11.50
C GLY A 11 11.99 3.71 -11.00
N PRO A 12 12.62 4.66 -11.73
CA PRO A 12 12.93 6.02 -11.25
C PRO A 12 11.70 6.94 -11.05
N TRP A 13 10.49 6.42 -11.18
CA TRP A 13 9.28 7.18 -10.93
C TRP A 13 8.82 6.98 -9.49
N PHE A 14 9.25 7.88 -8.61
CA PHE A 14 8.62 8.08 -7.31
C PHE A 14 8.19 9.56 -7.21
N PRO A 15 7.00 9.86 -6.68
CA PRO A 15 6.62 11.24 -6.40
C PRO A 15 7.61 11.87 -5.42
N ASP A 16 7.99 13.13 -5.65
CA ASP A 16 8.84 13.87 -4.71
C ASP A 16 8.21 13.79 -3.31
N PRO A 17 8.90 13.25 -2.29
CA PRO A 17 8.35 13.13 -0.94
C PRO A 17 7.86 14.48 -0.35
N SER A 18 8.38 15.60 -0.87
CA SER A 18 7.99 16.95 -0.48
C SER A 18 6.69 17.45 -1.13
N CYS A 19 6.17 16.78 -2.17
CA CYS A 19 5.05 17.27 -2.97
C CYS A 19 3.69 17.27 -2.25
N GLY A 20 3.64 16.75 -1.02
CA GLY A 20 2.44 16.74 -0.21
C GLY A 20 1.28 15.99 -0.87
N LEU A 21 1.61 14.91 -1.57
CA LEU A 21 0.64 13.98 -2.13
C LEU A 21 -0.31 13.47 -1.04
N ARG A 22 -1.60 13.68 -1.25
CA ARG A 22 -2.68 13.28 -0.32
C ARG A 22 -3.42 12.04 -0.78
N GLU A 23 -3.46 11.79 -2.09
CA GLU A 23 -4.19 10.67 -2.66
C GLU A 23 -3.31 10.00 -3.71
N LEU A 24 -3.15 8.67 -3.61
CA LEU A 24 -2.44 7.84 -4.55
C LEU A 24 -3.33 6.66 -4.93
N THR A 25 -3.56 6.50 -6.23
CA THR A 25 -4.38 5.44 -6.78
C THR A 25 -3.59 4.74 -7.86
N ILE A 26 -3.28 3.47 -7.66
CA ILE A 26 -2.54 2.64 -8.61
C ILE A 26 -3.54 1.81 -9.40
N HIS A 27 -3.63 2.02 -10.71
CA HIS A 27 -4.49 1.23 -11.58
C HIS A 27 -3.66 0.39 -12.56
N GLY A 28 -4.11 -0.84 -12.80
CA GLY A 28 -3.51 -1.76 -13.77
C GLY A 28 -2.36 -2.59 -13.18
N GLY A 29 -2.38 -3.90 -13.47
CA GLY A 29 -1.45 -4.87 -12.87
C GLY A 29 -1.70 -5.10 -11.37
N VAL A 30 -1.08 -6.14 -10.83
CA VAL A 30 -1.04 -6.40 -9.38
C VAL A 30 0.35 -6.03 -8.87
N VAL A 31 0.39 -5.42 -7.69
CA VAL A 31 1.62 -5.07 -6.99
C VAL A 31 1.97 -6.22 -6.03
N SER A 32 3.11 -6.86 -6.27
CA SER A 32 3.54 -7.98 -5.41
C SER A 32 4.27 -7.54 -4.15
N LYS A 33 4.64 -6.24 -4.05
CA LYS A 33 5.30 -5.65 -2.89
C LYS A 33 5.09 -4.14 -2.86
N VAL A 34 4.77 -3.59 -1.70
CA VAL A 34 4.72 -2.14 -1.49
C VAL A 34 6.14 -1.56 -1.60
N PRO A 35 6.37 -0.61 -2.52
CA PRO A 35 7.69 0.00 -2.66
C PRO A 35 8.10 0.79 -1.42
N ALA A 36 9.38 0.73 -1.05
CA ALA A 36 9.91 1.41 0.14
C ALA A 36 9.72 2.94 0.10
N TRP A 37 9.72 3.56 -1.09
CA TRP A 37 9.50 5.00 -1.22
C TRP A 37 8.10 5.42 -0.76
N MET A 38 7.12 4.53 -0.72
CA MET A 38 5.77 4.85 -0.25
C MET A 38 5.78 5.29 1.21
N ALA A 39 6.68 4.74 2.04
CA ALA A 39 6.87 5.17 3.44
C ALA A 39 7.24 6.65 3.59
N SER A 40 7.77 7.28 2.54
CA SER A 40 8.11 8.71 2.54
C SER A 40 6.91 9.62 2.29
N LEU A 41 5.75 9.08 1.90
CA LEU A 41 4.51 9.82 1.65
C LEU A 41 3.77 10.17 2.94
N ILE A 42 4.43 10.95 3.79
CA ILE A 42 3.96 11.26 5.14
C ILE A 42 2.64 12.04 5.18
N LYS A 43 2.23 12.66 4.06
CA LYS A 43 0.95 13.40 3.92
C LYS A 43 -0.12 12.61 3.19
N LEU A 44 0.13 11.34 2.87
CA LEU A 44 -0.83 10.51 2.16
C LEU A 44 -2.00 10.16 3.06
N GLU A 45 -3.19 10.47 2.59
CA GLU A 45 -4.45 10.25 3.30
C GLU A 45 -5.27 9.13 2.69
N LYS A 46 -5.19 8.97 1.36
CA LYS A 46 -5.91 7.92 0.64
C LYS A 46 -4.96 7.13 -0.24
N LEU A 47 -5.00 5.82 -0.09
CA LEU A 47 -4.26 4.88 -0.92
C LEU A 47 -5.20 3.82 -1.47
N TYR A 48 -5.12 3.61 -2.78
CA TYR A 48 -5.66 2.44 -3.45
C TYR A 48 -4.52 1.71 -4.15
N ILE A 49 -4.38 0.42 -3.86
CA ILE A 49 -3.32 -0.43 -4.41
C ILE A 49 -3.86 -1.85 -4.70
N PRO A 50 -3.77 -2.34 -5.94
CA PRO A 50 -4.06 -3.73 -6.26
C PRO A 50 -2.87 -4.60 -5.85
N MET A 51 -3.08 -5.63 -5.04
CA MET A 51 -2.04 -6.53 -4.55
C MET A 51 -2.40 -8.01 -4.72
N ASP A 52 -1.45 -8.83 -5.15
CA ASP A 52 -1.63 -10.28 -5.27
C ASP A 52 -1.25 -11.03 -3.98
N THR A 53 -0.43 -10.43 -3.12
CA THR A 53 0.05 -10.99 -1.86
C THR A 53 0.41 -9.83 -0.93
N ILE A 54 0.17 -10.01 0.37
CA ILE A 54 0.57 -9.06 1.42
C ILE A 54 1.61 -9.73 2.31
N MET A 55 2.80 -9.12 2.38
CA MET A 55 3.89 -9.51 3.25
C MET A 55 3.98 -8.62 4.49
N GLU A 56 4.73 -9.04 5.49
CA GLU A 56 4.92 -8.29 6.74
C GLU A 56 5.49 -6.90 6.49
N GLN A 57 6.46 -6.78 5.58
CA GLN A 57 7.04 -5.50 5.17
C GLN A 57 5.99 -4.54 4.57
N ASP A 58 4.97 -5.05 3.88
CA ASP A 58 3.91 -4.22 3.31
C ASP A 58 3.03 -3.64 4.43
N VAL A 59 2.73 -4.44 5.46
CA VAL A 59 2.02 -3.98 6.65
C VAL A 59 2.82 -2.94 7.42
N GLU A 60 4.14 -3.11 7.53
CA GLU A 60 5.02 -2.13 8.16
C GLU A 60 5.03 -0.80 7.41
N ILE A 61 5.19 -0.81 6.09
CA ILE A 61 5.22 0.41 5.28
C ILE A 61 3.87 1.14 5.36
N LEU A 62 2.77 0.42 5.13
CA LEU A 62 1.42 0.99 5.11
C LEU A 62 0.98 1.44 6.50
N GLY A 63 1.34 0.70 7.54
CA GLY A 63 1.08 1.04 8.94
C GLY A 63 1.97 2.17 9.48
N ALA A 64 3.04 2.53 8.80
CA ALA A 64 3.89 3.65 9.19
C ALA A 64 3.43 5.00 8.62
N LEU A 65 2.43 5.03 7.72
CA LEU A 65 1.94 6.24 7.05
C LEU A 65 1.12 7.15 7.99
N PRO A 66 1.70 8.22 8.54
CA PRO A 66 1.14 8.91 9.70
C PRO A 66 -0.13 9.73 9.39
N SER A 67 -0.45 9.97 8.12
CA SER A 67 -1.65 10.71 7.68
C SER A 67 -2.71 9.82 7.04
N LEU A 68 -2.52 8.50 7.00
CA LEU A 68 -3.41 7.61 6.27
C LEU A 68 -4.78 7.53 6.95
N HIS A 69 -5.83 7.77 6.17
CA HIS A 69 -7.23 7.74 6.59
C HIS A 69 -8.07 6.71 5.81
N HIS A 70 -7.67 6.39 4.58
CA HIS A 70 -8.35 5.43 3.74
C HIS A 70 -7.34 4.54 3.03
N LEU A 71 -7.47 3.22 3.23
CA LEU A 71 -6.66 2.21 2.57
C LEU A 71 -7.59 1.24 1.86
N CYS A 72 -7.48 1.16 0.53
CA CYS A 72 -8.20 0.19 -0.28
C CYS A 72 -7.17 -0.74 -0.92
N ILE A 73 -7.25 -2.03 -0.61
CA ILE A 73 -6.38 -3.05 -1.19
C ILE A 73 -7.25 -3.96 -2.04
N GLU A 74 -7.16 -3.82 -3.36
CA GLU A 74 -7.84 -4.75 -4.25
C GLU A 74 -6.99 -6.02 -4.37
N HIS A 75 -7.58 -7.17 -4.06
CA HIS A 75 -6.88 -8.44 -4.18
C HIS A 75 -7.64 -9.41 -5.08
N ASP A 76 -6.90 -10.27 -5.80
CA ASP A 76 -7.54 -11.39 -6.49
C ASP A 76 -8.13 -12.36 -5.44
N LYS A 77 -9.25 -13.00 -5.75
CA LYS A 77 -9.97 -13.89 -4.83
C LYS A 77 -9.14 -15.10 -4.39
N ASP A 78 -8.11 -15.42 -5.17
CA ASP A 78 -7.14 -16.50 -4.91
C ASP A 78 -5.88 -16.04 -4.16
N ALA A 79 -5.78 -14.75 -3.81
CA ALA A 79 -4.65 -14.19 -3.06
C ALA A 79 -4.55 -14.81 -1.66
N LYS A 80 -3.33 -15.18 -1.26
CA LYS A 80 -3.07 -15.74 0.08
C LYS A 80 -3.33 -14.70 1.16
N LEU A 81 -4.39 -14.94 1.93
CA LEU A 81 -4.92 -14.07 2.98
C LEU A 81 -4.11 -14.05 4.28
N GLU A 82 -2.85 -14.53 4.28
CA GLU A 82 -2.16 -14.88 5.53
C GLU A 82 -1.81 -13.69 6.42
N LEU A 83 -1.85 -12.46 5.90
CA LEU A 83 -1.65 -11.23 6.69
C LEU A 83 -2.86 -10.30 6.77
N LYS A 84 -4.06 -10.75 6.36
CA LYS A 84 -5.28 -9.92 6.47
C LYS A 84 -5.53 -9.42 7.89
N ALA A 85 -5.46 -10.35 8.85
CA ALA A 85 -5.65 -10.02 10.26
C ALA A 85 -4.55 -9.10 10.80
N ALA A 86 -3.31 -9.24 10.30
CA ALA A 86 -2.21 -8.37 10.68
C ALA A 86 -2.42 -6.95 10.13
N MET A 87 -2.88 -6.81 8.88
CA MET A 87 -3.26 -5.54 8.28
C MET A 87 -4.43 -4.89 9.04
N GLU A 88 -5.50 -5.65 9.31
CA GLU A 88 -6.64 -5.17 10.10
C GLU A 88 -6.22 -4.70 11.50
N LYS A 89 -5.33 -5.45 12.16
CA LYS A 89 -4.76 -5.08 13.45
C LYS A 89 -3.94 -3.79 13.33
N ALA A 90 -3.04 -3.70 12.35
CA ALA A 90 -2.20 -2.53 12.12
C ALA A 90 -3.05 -1.28 11.88
N MET A 91 -4.07 -1.36 11.01
CA MET A 91 -4.98 -0.25 10.75
C MET A 91 -5.81 0.12 11.99
N LYS A 92 -6.18 -0.84 12.84
CA LYS A 92 -6.89 -0.59 14.10
C LYS A 92 -6.03 0.09 15.16
N GLU A 93 -4.74 -0.26 15.22
CA GLU A 93 -3.76 0.29 16.15
C GLU A 93 -3.16 1.61 15.64
N HIS A 94 -3.32 1.90 14.34
CA HIS A 94 -2.87 3.13 13.71
C HIS A 94 -3.51 4.38 14.36
N PRO A 95 -2.76 5.48 14.59
CA PRO A 95 -3.27 6.69 15.24
C PRO A 95 -4.52 7.28 14.58
N ASN A 96 -4.61 7.19 13.25
CA ASN A 96 -5.75 7.71 12.49
C ASN A 96 -6.85 6.68 12.20
N ARG A 97 -6.67 5.42 12.61
CA ARG A 97 -7.61 4.32 12.36
C ARG A 97 -8.18 4.32 10.93
N PRO A 98 -7.33 4.24 9.89
CA PRO A 98 -7.78 4.33 8.51
C PRO A 98 -8.85 3.29 8.21
N THR A 99 -9.83 3.68 7.40
CA THR A 99 -10.83 2.76 6.87
C THR A 99 -10.14 1.82 5.90
N LEU A 100 -10.12 0.54 6.25
CA LEU A 100 -9.60 -0.53 5.40
C LEU A 100 -10.72 -1.13 4.56
N VAL A 101 -10.54 -1.13 3.25
CA VAL A 101 -11.42 -1.77 2.27
C VAL A 101 -10.61 -2.83 1.52
N TRP A 102 -11.22 -3.99 1.28
CA TRP A 102 -10.68 -5.14 0.56
C TRP A 102 -11.36 -5.27 -0.80
#